data_AF-A0A9Q4IP13-F1
#
_entry.id   AF-A0A9Q4IP13-F1
#
_cell.length_a   1.000
_cell.length_b   1.000
_cell.length_c   1.000
_cell.angle_alpha   90.00
_cell.angle_beta   90.00
_cell.angle_gamma   90.00
#
_symmetry.space_group_name_H-M   'P 1'
#
loop_
_entity.id
_entity.type
_entity.pdbx_description
1 polymer ?
#
loop_
_entity_poly.entity_id
_entity_poly.type
_entity_poly.pdbx_seq_one_letter_code
_entity_poly.pdbx_strand_id
1 'polypeptide(L)'
;MNMKIELENCEKSLTLKDFEEIESNLGYVLPKRLKEFYLKWNGGKPKQQTICINRYYEVEIMRFMALNTVEEKNLAQRSSDSNYINILIFAISWMGERIAVNITNGAIYGYPVVGFTEIEGAFVFGEPRLIADSTDDFFDNLVVKSALEDILPDAEECVMPELSDCSVPLTKEDIKDFEMELNIKIPAAMKNFYLKFNGGMPSPYCFQPQDEDLDWVEINAFFPIKERTNAFETIEVIAKDIWSKNLMPCNLLPFAMDSGGNYYTLNLKNKKIYYYLTDEWDENASKEYNFETNTRYIAQSFNYFINHFIEEEE
;
A
#
# COMPACT_ATOMS: atom_id res chain seq x y z
N MET A 1 27.81 -11.63 0.79
CA MET A 1 26.45 -11.47 0.24
C MET A 1 25.90 -10.13 0.72
N ASN A 2 25.97 -9.09 -0.13
CA ASN A 2 25.50 -7.74 0.21
C ASN A 2 23.99 -7.65 0.00
N MET A 3 23.22 -8.35 0.84
CA MET A 3 21.81 -8.01 1.00
C MET A 3 21.75 -6.64 1.67
N LYS A 4 21.39 -5.60 0.88
CA LYS A 4 21.23 -4.21 1.33
C LYS A 4 20.03 -4.00 2.27
N ILE A 5 19.27 -5.06 2.56
CA ILE A 5 18.10 -5.02 3.43
C ILE A 5 18.48 -5.11 4.91
N GLU A 6 17.84 -4.28 5.75
CA GLU A 6 17.89 -4.37 7.21
C GLU A 6 16.50 -4.74 7.75
N LEU A 7 16.44 -5.76 8.60
CA LEU A 7 15.21 -6.20 9.25
C LEU A 7 15.28 -5.96 10.76
N GLU A 8 14.12 -5.74 11.38
CA GLU A 8 13.93 -5.65 12.82
C GLU A 8 12.91 -6.70 13.30
N ASN A 9 12.88 -6.95 14.61
CA ASN A 9 12.01 -7.95 15.24
C ASN A 9 12.16 -9.35 14.63
N CYS A 10 13.40 -9.75 14.35
CA CYS A 10 13.72 -11.09 13.87
C CYS A 10 13.71 -12.07 15.05
N GLU A 11 13.31 -13.31 14.78
CA GLU A 11 13.37 -14.38 15.76
C GLU A 11 14.82 -14.84 16.01
N LYS A 12 14.99 -15.77 16.96
CA LYS A 12 16.30 -16.34 17.27
C LYS A 12 16.98 -16.88 16.01
N SER A 13 18.27 -16.58 15.89
CA SER A 13 19.11 -17.05 14.80
C SER A 13 19.11 -18.57 14.70
N LEU A 14 19.07 -19.06 13.48
CA LEU A 14 19.02 -20.49 13.17
C LEU A 14 20.41 -21.05 12.93
N THR A 15 20.51 -22.37 13.03
CA THR A 15 21.67 -23.20 12.73
C THR A 15 21.35 -24.15 11.58
N LEU A 16 22.38 -24.79 11.01
CA LEU A 16 22.17 -25.78 9.94
C LEU A 16 21.26 -26.94 10.34
N LYS A 17 21.25 -27.33 11.62
CA LYS A 17 20.40 -28.41 12.14
C LYS A 17 18.92 -28.07 12.12
N ASP A 18 18.58 -26.80 12.34
CA ASP A 18 17.17 -26.36 12.34
C ASP A 18 16.53 -26.53 10.94
N PHE A 19 17.34 -26.45 9.87
CA PHE A 19 16.85 -26.71 8.52
C PHE A 19 16.63 -28.20 8.24
N GLU A 20 17.45 -29.09 8.80
CA GLU A 20 17.31 -30.54 8.58
C GLU A 20 15.96 -31.05 9.11
N GLU A 21 15.55 -30.60 10.29
CA GLU A 21 14.25 -30.94 10.89
C GLU A 21 13.08 -30.42 10.04
N ILE A 22 13.14 -29.15 9.63
CA ILE A 22 12.06 -28.51 8.87
C ILE A 22 11.96 -29.05 7.45
N GLU A 23 13.08 -29.28 6.77
CA GLU A 23 13.11 -29.90 5.43
C GLU A 23 12.55 -31.32 5.48
N SER A 24 12.81 -32.06 6.57
CA SER A 24 12.22 -33.39 6.80
C SER A 24 10.70 -33.32 6.97
N ASN A 25 10.19 -32.37 7.76
CA ASN A 25 8.76 -32.23 8.01
C ASN A 25 7.99 -31.71 6.78
N LEU A 26 8.61 -30.80 6.02
CA LEU A 26 8.05 -30.23 4.79
C LEU A 26 8.15 -31.18 3.59
N GLY A 27 9.08 -32.13 3.62
CA GLY A 27 9.28 -33.13 2.57
C GLY A 27 10.08 -32.64 1.36
N TYR A 28 10.84 -31.56 1.49
CA TYR A 28 11.72 -31.04 0.43
C TYR A 28 12.84 -30.18 1.01
N VAL A 29 13.88 -30.01 0.21
CA VAL A 29 15.03 -29.16 0.55
C VAL A 29 14.70 -27.70 0.21
N LEU A 30 14.98 -26.80 1.16
CA LEU A 30 14.82 -25.37 0.96
C LEU A 30 15.87 -24.85 -0.03
N PRO A 31 15.51 -23.89 -0.89
CA PRO A 31 16.46 -23.22 -1.77
C PRO A 31 17.66 -22.67 -0.98
N LYS A 32 18.86 -22.79 -1.54
CA LYS A 32 20.10 -22.38 -0.86
C LYS A 32 20.07 -20.91 -0.43
N ARG A 33 19.65 -20.01 -1.33
CA ARG A 33 19.47 -18.58 -1.06
C ARG A 33 18.44 -18.33 0.05
N LEU A 34 17.40 -19.17 0.06
CA LEU A 34 16.43 -19.41 1.14
C LEU A 34 17.09 -19.46 2.52
N LYS A 35 17.96 -20.45 2.66
CA LYS A 35 18.66 -20.78 3.91
C LYS A 35 19.65 -19.70 4.31
N GLU A 36 20.38 -19.12 3.36
CA GLU A 36 21.30 -18.01 3.62
C GLU A 36 20.57 -16.78 4.20
N PHE A 37 19.36 -16.49 3.69
CA PHE A 37 18.50 -15.46 4.28
C PHE A 37 18.14 -15.81 5.73
N TYR A 38 17.61 -17.01 5.98
CA TYR A 38 17.16 -17.43 7.33
C TYR A 38 18.29 -17.53 8.37
N LEU A 39 19.50 -17.91 7.96
CA LEU A 39 20.69 -17.90 8.81
C LEU A 39 21.07 -16.48 9.26
N LYS A 40 20.85 -15.48 8.40
CA LYS A 40 21.10 -14.07 8.70
C LYS A 40 19.92 -13.43 9.46
N TRP A 41 18.70 -13.76 9.06
CA TRP A 41 17.46 -13.16 9.52
C TRP A 41 16.35 -14.22 9.62
N ASN A 42 16.00 -14.64 10.84
CA ASN A 42 14.88 -15.56 11.05
C ASN A 42 13.55 -14.80 11.02
N GLY A 43 13.08 -14.49 9.81
CA GLY A 43 11.93 -13.63 9.58
C GLY A 43 12.21 -12.17 9.90
N GLY A 44 11.19 -11.44 10.33
CA GLY A 44 11.26 -10.03 10.70
C GLY A 44 10.56 -9.10 9.72
N LYS A 45 10.57 -7.81 10.03
CA LYS A 45 9.96 -6.76 9.21
C LYS A 45 11.00 -5.72 8.78
N PRO A 46 10.81 -5.01 7.67
CA PRO A 46 11.72 -3.96 7.24
C PRO A 46 11.93 -2.88 8.30
N LYS A 47 13.19 -2.46 8.50
CA LYS A 47 13.58 -1.43 9.47
C LYS A 47 13.38 -0.04 8.83
N GLN A 48 12.18 0.54 9.03
CA GLN A 48 11.74 1.89 8.61
C GLN A 48 11.66 2.17 7.09
N GLN A 49 12.35 1.41 6.24
CA GLN A 49 12.33 1.52 4.79
C GLN A 49 11.45 0.43 4.18
N THR A 50 10.82 0.69 3.03
CA THR A 50 10.02 -0.33 2.35
C THR A 50 10.94 -1.22 1.53
N ILE A 51 10.84 -2.53 1.71
CA ILE A 51 11.50 -3.48 0.81
C ILE A 51 10.50 -3.81 -0.28
N CYS A 52 10.86 -3.56 -1.54
CA CYS A 52 10.02 -3.93 -2.67
C CYS A 52 10.79 -4.79 -3.67
N ILE A 53 10.04 -5.46 -4.52
CA ILE A 53 10.54 -6.05 -5.76
C ILE A 53 9.65 -5.57 -6.90
N ASN A 54 10.26 -5.11 -7.98
CA ASN A 54 9.57 -4.64 -9.18
C ASN A 54 10.19 -5.31 -10.41
N ARG A 55 9.91 -6.60 -10.57
CA ARG A 55 10.41 -7.43 -11.70
C ARG A 55 9.33 -7.67 -12.75
N TYR A 56 8.14 -8.04 -12.28
CA TYR A 56 6.95 -8.27 -13.11
C TYR A 56 5.78 -7.36 -12.69
N TYR A 57 5.64 -7.13 -11.39
CA TYR A 57 4.81 -6.09 -10.80
C TYR A 57 5.40 -5.69 -9.46
N GLU A 58 5.02 -4.53 -8.95
CA GLU A 58 5.53 -4.05 -7.67
C GLU A 58 4.91 -4.81 -6.50
N VAL A 59 5.76 -5.37 -5.64
CA VAL A 59 5.36 -6.00 -4.38
C VAL A 59 6.13 -5.40 -3.23
N GLU A 60 5.43 -4.69 -2.35
CA GLU A 60 5.98 -4.20 -1.10
C GLU A 60 5.90 -5.29 -0.01
N ILE A 61 7.05 -5.69 0.50
CA ILE A 61 7.16 -6.71 1.54
C ILE A 61 6.79 -6.10 2.90
N MET A 62 5.70 -6.57 3.49
CA MET A 62 5.32 -6.19 4.85
C MET A 62 6.21 -6.90 5.88
N ARG A 63 6.45 -8.20 5.70
CA ARG A 63 7.25 -9.01 6.62
C ARG A 63 7.67 -10.34 6.00
N PHE A 64 8.85 -10.82 6.41
CA PHE A 64 9.29 -12.20 6.23
C PHE A 64 8.90 -13.03 7.46
N MET A 65 8.28 -14.18 7.24
CA MET A 65 7.84 -15.05 8.33
C MET A 65 9.03 -15.81 8.94
N ALA A 66 9.01 -16.00 10.25
CA ALA A 66 9.96 -16.87 10.93
C ALA A 66 9.79 -18.32 10.44
N LEU A 67 10.88 -19.08 10.42
CA LEU A 67 10.92 -20.38 9.73
C LEU A 67 9.96 -21.41 10.35
N ASN A 68 9.75 -21.38 11.66
CA ASN A 68 8.75 -22.21 12.34
C ASN A 68 7.31 -21.86 11.92
N THR A 69 7.00 -20.56 11.80
CA THR A 69 5.70 -20.10 11.29
C THR A 69 5.51 -20.50 9.83
N VAL A 70 6.58 -20.45 9.03
CA VAL A 70 6.57 -20.93 7.65
C VAL A 70 6.21 -22.41 7.60
N GLU A 71 6.82 -23.23 8.43
CA GLU A 71 6.51 -24.66 8.51
C GLU A 71 5.02 -24.89 8.83
N GLU A 72 4.53 -24.34 9.94
CA GLU A 72 3.14 -24.49 10.40
C GLU A 72 2.13 -24.05 9.33
N LYS A 73 2.35 -22.88 8.72
CA LYS A 73 1.44 -22.32 7.71
C LYS A 73 1.43 -23.15 6.43
N ASN A 74 2.57 -23.66 5.99
CA ASN A 74 2.62 -24.46 4.78
C ASN A 74 2.02 -25.85 5.00
N LEU A 75 2.20 -26.46 6.18
CA LEU A 75 1.53 -27.71 6.53
C LEU A 75 0.00 -27.54 6.55
N ALA A 76 -0.50 -26.44 7.11
CA ALA A 76 -1.93 -26.11 7.08
C ALA A 76 -2.43 -25.91 5.63
N GLN A 77 -1.73 -25.09 4.83
CA GLN A 77 -2.15 -24.78 3.46
C GLN A 77 -2.24 -26.03 2.58
N ARG A 78 -1.28 -26.95 2.70
CA ARG A 78 -1.25 -28.21 1.95
C ARG A 78 -2.33 -29.20 2.36
N SER A 79 -2.70 -29.16 3.64
CA SER A 79 -3.79 -29.96 4.15
C SER A 79 -5.14 -29.51 3.59
N SER A 80 -5.24 -28.26 3.14
CA SER A 80 -6.46 -27.72 2.50
C SER A 80 -6.59 -28.09 1.03
N ASP A 81 -5.49 -28.09 0.27
CA ASP A 81 -5.49 -28.42 -1.16
C ASP A 81 -4.08 -28.91 -1.57
N SER A 82 -4.03 -30.05 -2.26
CA SER A 82 -2.80 -30.69 -2.72
C SER A 82 -2.07 -29.88 -3.80
N ASN A 83 -2.74 -28.95 -4.48
CA ASN A 83 -2.10 -28.02 -5.42
C ASN A 83 -0.99 -27.18 -4.76
N TYR A 84 -1.06 -26.99 -3.44
CA TYR A 84 -0.09 -26.22 -2.66
C TYR A 84 1.08 -27.06 -2.12
N ILE A 85 1.19 -28.33 -2.49
CA ILE A 85 2.27 -29.22 -2.02
C ILE A 85 3.67 -28.75 -2.41
N ASN A 86 3.78 -28.02 -3.51
CA ASN A 86 5.05 -27.54 -4.03
C ASN A 86 5.34 -26.09 -3.67
N ILE A 87 4.45 -25.40 -2.94
CA ILE A 87 4.70 -24.01 -2.54
C ILE A 87 5.20 -23.94 -1.10
N LEU A 88 6.06 -22.97 -0.85
CA LEU A 88 6.54 -22.57 0.46
C LEU A 88 6.30 -21.07 0.63
N ILE A 89 5.25 -20.71 1.35
CA ILE A 89 4.93 -19.34 1.74
C ILE A 89 5.96 -18.87 2.76
N PHE A 90 6.69 -17.79 2.48
CA PHE A 90 7.77 -17.30 3.35
C PHE A 90 7.67 -15.79 3.67
N ALA A 91 6.85 -15.04 2.95
CA ALA A 91 6.63 -13.62 3.20
C ALA A 91 5.19 -13.18 2.94
N ILE A 92 4.85 -11.98 3.42
CA ILE A 92 3.54 -11.37 3.24
C ILE A 92 3.75 -9.95 2.71
N SER A 93 2.99 -9.56 1.68
CA SER A 93 3.00 -8.18 1.17
C SER A 93 2.12 -7.25 2.01
N TRP A 94 2.29 -5.94 1.84
CA TRP A 94 1.40 -4.95 2.48
C TRP A 94 -0.06 -5.04 2.00
N MET A 95 -0.29 -5.54 0.80
CA MET A 95 -1.62 -5.81 0.26
C MET A 95 -2.21 -7.14 0.77
N GLY A 96 -1.50 -7.84 1.67
CA GLY A 96 -1.96 -9.10 2.26
C GLY A 96 -1.73 -10.33 1.38
N GLU A 97 -1.04 -10.18 0.25
CA GLU A 97 -0.65 -11.30 -0.62
C GLU A 97 0.33 -12.23 0.09
N ARG A 98 0.18 -13.54 -0.12
CA ARG A 98 1.14 -14.55 0.36
C ARG A 98 2.22 -14.72 -0.70
N ILE A 99 3.48 -14.51 -0.31
CA ILE A 99 4.62 -14.65 -1.21
C ILE A 99 5.23 -16.02 -0.96
N ALA A 100 5.27 -16.85 -2.00
CA ALA A 100 5.71 -18.22 -1.89
C ALA A 100 6.67 -18.59 -3.01
N VAL A 101 7.68 -19.39 -2.67
CA VAL A 101 8.53 -20.06 -3.66
C VAL A 101 7.86 -21.37 -4.05
N ASN A 102 7.79 -21.63 -5.35
CA ASN A 102 7.49 -22.95 -5.88
C ASN A 102 8.79 -23.76 -5.88
N ILE A 103 8.84 -24.80 -5.06
CA ILE A 103 10.04 -25.59 -4.81
C ILE A 103 10.43 -26.44 -6.02
N THR A 104 9.49 -26.76 -6.91
CA THR A 104 9.76 -27.57 -8.10
C THR A 104 10.54 -26.78 -9.15
N ASN A 105 10.19 -25.52 -9.38
CA ASN A 105 10.84 -24.69 -10.41
C ASN A 105 11.69 -23.54 -9.85
N GLY A 106 11.63 -23.28 -8.54
CA GLY A 106 12.37 -22.23 -7.85
C GLY A 106 11.76 -20.83 -7.96
N ALA A 107 10.74 -20.63 -8.80
CA ALA A 107 10.14 -19.32 -9.05
C ALA A 107 9.29 -18.86 -7.85
N ILE A 108 9.19 -17.54 -7.68
CA ILE A 108 8.43 -16.92 -6.58
C ILE A 108 7.18 -16.27 -7.14
N TYR A 109 6.07 -16.54 -6.47
CA TYR A 109 4.75 -16.05 -6.84
C TYR A 109 4.07 -15.36 -5.66
N GLY A 110 3.26 -14.37 -5.99
CA GLY A 110 2.29 -13.78 -5.10
C GLY A 110 0.94 -14.47 -5.24
N TYR A 111 0.34 -14.83 -4.11
CA TYR A 111 -0.96 -15.48 -4.01
C TYR A 111 -1.95 -14.54 -3.30
N PRO A 112 -2.84 -13.87 -4.05
CA PRO A 112 -3.89 -13.04 -3.48
C PRO A 112 -4.81 -13.88 -2.59
N VAL A 113 -5.14 -13.40 -1.39
CA VAL A 113 -6.11 -14.08 -0.52
C VAL A 113 -7.51 -13.65 -0.92
N VAL A 114 -8.31 -14.58 -1.46
CA VAL A 114 -9.69 -14.33 -1.92
C VAL A 114 -10.74 -14.98 -1.01
N GLY A 115 -10.31 -15.77 -0.03
CA GLY A 115 -11.20 -16.39 0.94
C GLY A 115 -10.46 -17.12 2.06
N PHE A 116 -11.24 -17.68 2.98
CA PHE A 116 -10.75 -18.45 4.13
C PHE A 116 -11.18 -19.91 3.99
N THR A 117 -10.33 -20.83 4.45
CA THR A 117 -10.68 -22.25 4.57
C THR A 117 -11.15 -22.56 5.99
N GLU A 118 -11.71 -23.75 6.19
CA GLU A 118 -12.03 -24.26 7.54
C GLU A 118 -10.77 -24.64 8.35
N ILE A 119 -9.62 -24.79 7.69
CA ILE A 119 -8.35 -25.13 8.32
C ILE A 119 -7.69 -23.83 8.78
N GLU A 120 -7.44 -23.73 10.10
CA GLU A 120 -6.81 -22.55 10.68
C GLU A 120 -5.43 -22.31 10.06
N GLY A 121 -5.26 -21.10 9.52
CA GLY A 121 -4.01 -20.69 8.87
C GLY A 121 -3.89 -21.04 7.39
N ALA A 122 -4.87 -21.72 6.80
CA ALA A 122 -4.96 -21.94 5.35
C ALA A 122 -5.99 -21.02 4.69
N PHE A 123 -5.70 -20.58 3.47
CA PHE A 123 -6.46 -19.58 2.73
C PHE A 123 -6.88 -20.10 1.35
N VAL A 124 -7.95 -19.52 0.81
CA VAL A 124 -8.29 -19.67 -0.61
C VAL A 124 -7.53 -18.60 -1.38
N PHE A 125 -6.69 -19.03 -2.32
CA PHE A 125 -5.92 -18.13 -3.15
C PHE A 125 -6.62 -17.86 -4.49
N GLY A 126 -6.50 -16.62 -4.96
CA GLY A 126 -6.79 -16.26 -6.34
C GLY A 126 -5.65 -16.67 -7.27
N GLU A 127 -5.74 -16.23 -8.53
CA GLU A 127 -4.72 -16.52 -9.53
C GLU A 127 -3.33 -16.04 -9.09
N PRO A 128 -2.32 -16.93 -9.06
CA PRO A 128 -0.98 -16.56 -8.65
C PRO A 128 -0.29 -15.71 -9.70
N ARG A 129 0.48 -14.73 -9.25
CA ARG A 129 1.22 -13.80 -10.11
C ARG A 129 2.71 -13.98 -9.92
N LEU A 130 3.46 -14.09 -11.01
CA LEU A 130 4.91 -14.27 -10.96
C LEU A 130 5.57 -13.01 -10.39
N ILE A 131 6.43 -13.18 -9.38
CA ILE A 131 7.19 -12.10 -8.74
C ILE A 131 8.66 -12.16 -9.15
N ALA A 132 9.24 -13.37 -9.23
CA ALA A 132 10.64 -13.57 -9.62
C ALA A 132 10.86 -14.97 -10.18
N ASP A 133 11.87 -15.11 -11.04
CA ASP A 133 12.16 -16.38 -11.72
C ASP A 133 12.86 -17.41 -10.81
N SER A 134 13.47 -16.94 -9.73
CA SER A 134 14.17 -17.78 -8.74
C SER A 134 14.31 -17.09 -7.38
N THR A 135 14.74 -17.83 -6.35
CA THR A 135 15.10 -17.20 -5.07
C THR A 135 16.27 -16.23 -5.20
N ASP A 136 17.26 -16.55 -6.04
CA ASP A 136 18.39 -15.65 -6.30
C ASP A 136 17.89 -14.36 -6.97
N ASP A 137 17.08 -14.49 -8.03
CA ASP A 137 16.46 -13.35 -8.73
C ASP A 137 15.64 -12.48 -7.76
N PHE A 138 14.84 -13.08 -6.89
CA PHE A 138 14.07 -12.33 -5.91
C PHE A 138 14.96 -11.52 -4.98
N PHE A 139 15.95 -12.16 -4.35
CA PHE A 139 16.79 -11.50 -3.35
C PHE A 139 17.80 -10.51 -3.95
N ASP A 140 18.24 -10.72 -5.19
CA ASP A 140 19.12 -9.79 -5.91
C ASP A 140 18.37 -8.54 -6.39
N ASN A 141 17.07 -8.66 -6.64
CA ASN A 141 16.20 -7.55 -7.06
C ASN A 141 15.33 -6.99 -5.93
N LEU A 142 15.57 -7.38 -4.68
CA LEU A 142 15.00 -6.66 -3.54
C LEU A 142 15.64 -5.29 -3.45
N VAL A 143 14.83 -4.26 -3.64
CA VAL A 143 15.22 -2.87 -3.49
C VAL A 143 14.71 -2.37 -2.15
N VAL A 144 15.58 -1.66 -1.44
CA VAL A 144 15.14 -0.90 -0.29
C VAL A 144 14.74 0.46 -0.81
N LYS A 145 13.43 0.71 -0.91
CA LYS A 145 12.92 2.04 -1.13
C LYS A 145 13.19 2.84 0.13
N SER A 146 14.14 3.77 0.03
CA SER A 146 14.14 4.89 0.96
C SER A 146 12.79 5.58 0.83
N ALA A 147 12.28 6.22 1.89
CA ALA A 147 11.05 7.01 1.81
C ALA A 147 11.12 8.20 0.80
N LEU A 148 12.20 8.29 0.02
CA LEU A 148 12.51 9.30 -0.99
C LEU A 148 12.73 8.71 -2.40
N GLU A 149 12.75 7.39 -2.58
CA GLU A 149 13.04 6.73 -3.87
C GLU A 149 11.82 5.96 -4.40
N ASP A 150 10.77 6.70 -4.74
CA ASP A 150 9.78 6.24 -5.72
C ASP A 150 10.28 6.65 -7.10
N ILE A 151 11.04 5.76 -7.74
CA ILE A 151 11.36 5.91 -9.15
C ILE A 151 10.28 5.15 -9.94
N LEU A 152 9.32 5.95 -10.40
CA LEU A 152 8.74 6.00 -11.75
C LEU A 152 8.48 4.66 -12.45
N PRO A 153 7.20 4.33 -12.77
CA PRO A 153 6.93 3.61 -14.01
C PRO A 153 7.32 4.50 -15.20
N ASP A 154 7.65 3.89 -16.33
CA ASP A 154 7.90 4.57 -17.60
C ASP A 154 6.72 5.51 -17.95
N ALA A 155 6.84 6.78 -17.59
CA ALA A 155 6.02 7.87 -18.05
C ALA A 155 6.97 9.07 -18.18
N GLU A 156 7.13 9.55 -19.40
CA GLU A 156 7.66 10.89 -19.60
C GLU A 156 6.84 11.85 -18.71
N GLU A 157 7.53 12.58 -17.81
CA GLU A 157 7.05 13.80 -17.13
C GLU A 157 6.14 13.73 -15.88
N CYS A 158 6.10 12.63 -15.12
CA CYS A 158 5.46 12.64 -13.78
C CYS A 158 6.33 13.32 -12.69
N VAL A 159 5.77 14.28 -11.94
CA VAL A 159 6.47 15.06 -10.91
C VAL A 159 5.67 15.19 -9.60
N MET A 160 6.36 15.54 -8.51
CA MET A 160 5.72 15.99 -7.27
C MET A 160 5.39 17.49 -7.39
N PRO A 161 4.16 17.93 -7.10
CA PRO A 161 3.79 19.33 -7.27
C PRO A 161 4.49 20.22 -6.25
N GLU A 162 4.84 21.44 -6.68
CA GLU A 162 5.05 22.55 -5.76
C GLU A 162 3.70 23.08 -5.29
N LEU A 163 3.61 23.58 -4.06
CA LEU A 163 2.37 24.16 -3.53
C LEU A 163 2.55 25.64 -3.22
N SER A 164 1.66 26.45 -3.78
CA SER A 164 1.48 27.86 -3.40
C SER A 164 0.33 28.02 -2.42
N ASP A 165 0.25 29.19 -1.77
CA ASP A 165 -0.84 29.55 -0.84
C ASP A 165 -1.09 28.53 0.28
N CYS A 166 -0.02 27.87 0.73
CA CYS A 166 -0.02 26.99 1.90
C CYS A 166 -0.45 27.75 3.16
N SER A 167 -1.16 27.06 4.06
CA SER A 167 -1.44 27.57 5.40
C SER A 167 -0.21 27.50 6.32
N VAL A 168 -0.38 27.92 7.57
CA VAL A 168 0.68 27.91 8.59
C VAL A 168 1.27 26.50 8.73
N PRO A 169 2.62 26.36 8.72
CA PRO A 169 3.27 25.06 8.84
C PRO A 169 2.85 24.29 10.10
N LEU A 170 2.62 22.99 9.94
CA LEU A 170 2.18 22.12 11.02
C LEU A 170 3.36 21.55 11.80
N THR A 171 3.11 21.28 13.08
CA THR A 171 3.97 20.44 13.92
C THR A 171 3.47 19.00 13.94
N LYS A 172 4.33 18.08 14.43
CA LYS A 172 3.93 16.69 14.68
C LYS A 172 2.80 16.58 15.72
N GLU A 173 2.65 17.56 16.60
CA GLU A 173 1.58 17.56 17.59
C GLU A 173 0.25 17.95 16.93
N ASP A 174 0.26 18.95 16.04
CA ASP A 174 -0.95 19.36 15.30
C ASP A 174 -1.54 18.19 14.49
N ILE A 175 -0.69 17.38 13.88
CA ILE A 175 -1.12 16.16 13.16
C ILE A 175 -1.75 15.13 14.12
N LYS A 176 -1.22 14.98 15.34
CA LYS A 176 -1.81 14.07 16.33
C LYS A 176 -3.15 14.58 16.82
N ASP A 177 -3.26 15.89 17.06
CA ASP A 177 -4.50 16.54 17.48
C ASP A 177 -5.58 16.38 16.41
N PHE A 178 -5.23 16.62 15.14
CA PHE A 178 -6.11 16.36 13.99
C PHE A 178 -6.59 14.90 13.93
N GLU A 179 -5.68 13.92 14.03
CA GLU A 179 -6.04 12.49 14.06
C GLU A 179 -6.94 12.14 15.26
N MET A 180 -6.72 12.78 16.41
CA MET A 180 -7.52 12.57 17.62
C MET A 180 -8.91 13.18 17.51
N GLU A 181 -9.00 14.41 17.00
CA GLU A 181 -10.23 15.17 16.83
C GLU A 181 -11.24 14.46 15.92
N LEU A 182 -10.75 13.90 14.80
CA LEU A 182 -11.58 13.14 13.86
C LEU A 182 -11.66 11.65 14.20
N ASN A 183 -10.89 11.17 15.18
CA ASN A 183 -10.74 9.77 15.52
C ASN A 183 -10.32 8.90 14.31
N ILE A 184 -9.29 9.34 13.59
CA ILE A 184 -8.78 8.71 12.36
C ILE A 184 -7.29 8.40 12.47
N LYS A 185 -6.78 7.66 11.47
CA LYS A 185 -5.35 7.49 11.22
C LYS A 185 -5.03 7.69 9.74
N ILE A 186 -4.18 8.65 9.43
CA ILE A 186 -3.75 8.95 8.06
C ILE A 186 -2.38 8.30 7.75
N PRO A 187 -2.08 7.98 6.48
CA PRO A 187 -0.81 7.38 6.08
C PRO A 187 0.41 8.25 6.41
N ALA A 188 1.57 7.62 6.63
CA ALA A 188 2.81 8.34 6.94
C ALA A 188 3.21 9.33 5.83
N ALA A 189 3.03 8.97 4.56
CA ALA A 189 3.27 9.86 3.42
C ALA A 189 2.42 11.14 3.50
N MET A 190 1.14 11.00 3.87
CA MET A 190 0.23 12.13 4.05
C MET A 190 0.67 13.01 5.22
N LYS A 191 1.12 12.44 6.34
CA LYS A 191 1.68 13.23 7.46
C LYS A 191 2.90 14.04 7.03
N ASN A 192 3.82 13.40 6.31
CA ASN A 192 5.04 14.07 5.84
C ASN A 192 4.74 15.18 4.85
N PHE A 193 3.76 14.95 3.96
CA PHE A 193 3.26 15.97 3.04
C PHE A 193 2.71 17.17 3.80
N TYR A 194 1.77 16.99 4.73
CA TYR A 194 1.16 18.09 5.50
C TYR A 194 2.13 18.82 6.45
N LEU A 195 3.18 18.15 6.92
CA LEU A 195 4.26 18.79 7.67
C LEU A 195 5.13 19.71 6.79
N LYS A 196 5.21 19.45 5.48
CA LYS A 196 5.96 20.25 4.52
C LYS A 196 5.09 21.32 3.86
N PHE A 197 3.85 20.97 3.51
CA PHE A 197 2.90 21.77 2.77
C PHE A 197 1.50 21.63 3.42
N ASN A 198 1.08 22.62 4.20
CA ASN A 198 -0.22 22.58 4.87
C ASN A 198 -1.34 23.08 3.94
N GLY A 199 -1.81 22.20 3.06
CA GLY A 199 -2.74 22.57 1.99
C GLY A 199 -2.06 23.39 0.89
N GLY A 200 -2.85 24.06 0.05
CA GLY A 200 -2.35 24.93 -1.01
C GLY A 200 -2.78 24.49 -2.41
N MET A 201 -2.41 25.29 -3.42
CA MET A 201 -2.69 25.03 -4.83
C MET A 201 -1.47 24.35 -5.47
N PRO A 202 -1.61 23.16 -6.08
CA PRO A 202 -0.49 22.46 -6.69
C PRO A 202 -0.13 23.03 -8.07
N SER A 203 1.16 22.99 -8.39
CA SER A 203 1.69 23.20 -9.73
C SER A 203 2.78 22.15 -10.01
N PRO A 204 2.63 21.28 -11.03
CA PRO A 204 1.45 21.15 -11.89
C PRO A 204 0.18 20.72 -11.12
N TYR A 205 -0.99 20.93 -11.72
CA TYR A 205 -2.29 20.64 -11.12
C TYR A 205 -3.00 19.43 -11.73
N CYS A 206 -2.50 18.89 -12.84
CA CYS A 206 -3.06 17.71 -13.50
C CYS A 206 -2.52 16.43 -12.85
N PHE A 207 -3.39 15.46 -12.58
CA PHE A 207 -3.05 14.16 -12.03
C PHE A 207 -3.55 13.05 -12.95
N GLN A 208 -2.70 12.07 -13.28
CA GLN A 208 -3.09 10.90 -14.05
C GLN A 208 -3.53 9.78 -13.09
N PRO A 209 -4.82 9.38 -13.09
CA PRO A 209 -5.27 8.24 -12.30
C PRO A 209 -4.53 6.95 -12.66
N GLN A 210 -4.38 6.07 -11.67
CA GLN A 210 -3.81 4.73 -11.86
C GLN A 210 -4.74 3.80 -12.65
N ASP A 211 -6.03 4.14 -12.70
CA ASP A 211 -6.97 3.45 -13.57
C ASP A 211 -6.77 3.94 -15.01
N GLU A 212 -6.28 3.06 -15.89
CA GLU A 212 -5.93 3.37 -17.29
C GLU A 212 -7.14 3.78 -18.13
N ASP A 213 -8.36 3.44 -17.68
CA ASP A 213 -9.61 3.81 -18.35
C ASP A 213 -10.07 5.25 -18.01
N LEU A 214 -9.38 5.94 -17.09
CA LEU A 214 -9.69 7.31 -16.68
C LEU A 214 -8.75 8.33 -17.33
N ASP A 215 -9.34 9.39 -17.89
CA ASP A 215 -8.60 10.59 -18.30
C ASP A 215 -7.95 11.27 -17.09
N TRP A 216 -6.95 12.11 -17.36
CA TRP A 216 -6.33 12.95 -16.32
C TRP A 216 -7.38 13.84 -15.65
N VAL A 217 -7.15 14.13 -14.38
CA VAL A 217 -8.07 14.92 -13.54
C VAL A 217 -7.35 16.13 -12.93
N GLU A 218 -8.11 17.19 -12.70
CA GLU A 218 -7.61 18.43 -12.10
C GLU A 218 -7.58 18.32 -10.56
N ILE A 219 -6.45 18.65 -9.94
CA ILE A 219 -6.33 18.90 -8.50
C ILE A 219 -6.21 20.41 -8.29
N ASN A 220 -7.32 21.10 -8.04
CA ASN A 220 -7.34 22.55 -7.87
C ASN A 220 -6.70 22.98 -6.53
N ALA A 221 -7.01 22.25 -5.44
CA ALA A 221 -6.47 22.60 -4.12
C ALA A 221 -6.42 21.44 -3.14
N PHE A 222 -5.38 21.42 -2.32
CA PHE A 222 -5.31 20.65 -1.08
C PHE A 222 -5.85 21.47 0.09
N PHE A 223 -6.74 20.89 0.87
CA PHE A 223 -7.30 21.54 2.06
C PHE A 223 -6.26 21.57 3.19
N PRO A 224 -6.14 22.69 3.93
CA PRO A 224 -5.26 22.77 5.08
C PRO A 224 -5.82 22.01 6.29
N ILE A 225 -4.97 21.76 7.27
CA ILE A 225 -5.33 21.26 8.60
C ILE A 225 -5.13 22.40 9.60
N LYS A 226 -5.98 22.45 10.65
CA LYS A 226 -5.92 23.34 11.81
C LYS A 226 -6.21 24.81 11.54
N GLU A 227 -5.56 25.41 10.55
CA GLU A 227 -5.74 26.82 10.18
C GLU A 227 -6.15 26.91 8.71
N ARG A 228 -7.31 27.53 8.47
CA ARG A 228 -7.82 27.76 7.12
C ARG A 228 -7.01 28.82 6.37
N THR A 229 -7.11 28.82 5.05
CA THR A 229 -6.59 29.93 4.22
C THR A 229 -7.72 30.91 3.90
N ASN A 230 -7.41 31.97 3.15
CA ASN A 230 -8.45 32.85 2.59
C ASN A 230 -9.30 32.15 1.52
N ALA A 231 -8.75 31.11 0.88
CA ALA A 231 -9.39 30.41 -0.21
C ALA A 231 -10.14 29.16 0.25
N PHE A 232 -9.62 28.44 1.25
CA PHE A 232 -10.09 27.09 1.58
C PHE A 232 -10.25 26.88 3.09
N GLU A 233 -11.30 26.15 3.45
CA GLU A 233 -11.59 25.71 4.81
C GLU A 233 -10.78 24.44 5.17
N THR A 234 -10.67 24.10 6.45
CA THR A 234 -9.84 22.97 6.89
C THR A 234 -10.49 21.60 6.69
N ILE A 235 -9.67 20.55 6.58
CA ILE A 235 -10.13 19.16 6.44
C ILE A 235 -11.10 18.78 7.55
N GLU A 236 -10.79 19.09 8.81
CA GLU A 236 -11.65 18.70 9.93
C GLU A 236 -13.02 19.36 9.90
N VAL A 237 -13.12 20.62 9.46
CA VAL A 237 -14.39 21.32 9.31
C VAL A 237 -15.18 20.73 8.15
N ILE A 238 -14.55 20.55 6.99
CA ILE A 238 -15.17 19.98 5.78
C ILE A 238 -15.68 18.57 6.05
N ALA A 239 -14.84 17.70 6.60
CA ALA A 239 -15.19 16.32 6.91
C ALA A 239 -16.37 16.24 7.88
N LYS A 240 -16.34 17.01 8.98
CA LYS A 240 -17.45 17.04 9.95
C LYS A 240 -18.75 17.53 9.31
N ASP A 241 -18.70 18.58 8.50
CA ASP A 241 -19.90 19.11 7.84
C ASP A 241 -20.51 18.07 6.89
N ILE A 242 -19.70 17.51 5.98
CA ILE A 242 -20.13 16.50 5.00
C ILE A 242 -20.67 15.25 5.68
N TRP A 243 -19.95 14.72 6.68
CA TRP A 243 -20.36 13.51 7.41
C TRP A 243 -21.64 13.74 8.22
N SER A 244 -21.80 14.92 8.85
CA SER A 244 -23.00 15.24 9.63
C SER A 244 -24.26 15.36 8.76
N LYS A 245 -24.10 15.85 7.52
CA LYS A 245 -25.17 15.96 6.52
C LYS A 245 -25.38 14.66 5.75
N ASN A 246 -24.54 13.65 5.97
CA ASN A 246 -24.59 12.37 5.28
C ASN A 246 -24.53 12.52 3.75
N LEU A 247 -23.65 13.40 3.29
CA LEU A 247 -23.41 13.69 1.85
C LEU A 247 -22.28 12.83 1.25
N MET A 248 -21.48 12.19 2.10
CA MET A 248 -20.40 11.28 1.73
C MET A 248 -20.24 10.21 2.83
N PRO A 249 -19.85 8.97 2.50
CA PRO A 249 -19.54 7.96 3.51
C PRO A 249 -18.48 8.43 4.52
N CYS A 250 -18.72 8.21 5.82
CA CYS A 250 -17.78 8.62 6.88
C CYS A 250 -16.42 7.89 6.86
N ASN A 251 -16.27 6.87 6.01
CA ASN A 251 -14.98 6.22 5.76
C ASN A 251 -14.15 6.92 4.67
N LEU A 252 -14.65 7.98 4.05
CA LEU A 252 -13.94 8.81 3.09
C LEU A 252 -13.61 10.15 3.74
N LEU A 253 -12.32 10.47 3.81
CA LEU A 253 -11.80 11.73 4.33
C LEU A 253 -11.43 12.65 3.16
N PRO A 254 -12.17 13.73 2.88
CA PRO A 254 -11.80 14.69 1.83
C PRO A 254 -10.52 15.42 2.21
N PHE A 255 -9.57 15.53 1.28
CA PHE A 255 -8.30 16.23 1.50
C PHE A 255 -7.92 17.20 0.39
N ALA A 256 -8.54 17.07 -0.79
CA ALA A 256 -8.37 18.01 -1.90
C ALA A 256 -9.69 18.09 -2.70
N MET A 257 -9.76 19.04 -3.63
CA MET A 257 -10.86 19.19 -4.58
C MET A 257 -10.39 19.65 -5.95
N ASP A 258 -11.24 19.48 -6.95
CA ASP A 258 -11.13 20.10 -8.26
C ASP A 258 -11.82 21.48 -8.31
N SER A 259 -11.85 22.14 -9.46
CA SER A 259 -12.57 23.41 -9.65
C SER A 259 -14.09 23.23 -9.72
N GLY A 260 -14.57 22.01 -9.99
CA GLY A 260 -15.98 21.64 -10.06
C GLY A 260 -16.65 21.40 -8.70
N GLY A 261 -15.87 21.30 -7.62
CA GLY A 261 -16.36 21.03 -6.27
C GLY A 261 -16.40 19.55 -5.90
N ASN A 262 -15.85 18.67 -6.73
CA ASN A 262 -15.69 17.26 -6.44
C ASN A 262 -14.46 17.02 -5.56
N TYR A 263 -14.50 15.96 -4.76
CA TYR A 263 -13.52 15.75 -3.69
C TYR A 263 -12.55 14.62 -4.01
N TYR A 264 -11.28 14.83 -3.68
CA TYR A 264 -10.30 13.76 -3.55
C TYR A 264 -10.26 13.30 -2.10
N THR A 265 -10.44 12.00 -1.90
CA THR A 265 -10.70 11.43 -0.58
C THR A 265 -9.74 10.29 -0.26
N LEU A 266 -9.30 10.23 1.00
CA LEU A 266 -8.60 9.08 1.56
C LEU A 266 -9.64 8.12 2.12
N ASN A 267 -9.65 6.89 1.64
CA ASN A 267 -10.43 5.85 2.28
C ASN A 267 -9.75 5.39 3.57
N LEU A 268 -10.39 5.64 4.71
CA LEU A 268 -9.85 5.40 6.04
C LEU A 268 -9.66 3.91 6.36
N LYS A 269 -10.30 2.98 5.62
CA LYS A 269 -10.16 1.54 5.83
C LYS A 269 -9.00 0.96 5.03
N ASN A 270 -8.99 1.15 3.71
CA ASN A 270 -8.01 0.54 2.80
C ASN A 270 -6.84 1.47 2.43
N LYS A 271 -6.87 2.74 2.84
CA LYS A 271 -5.83 3.76 2.62
C LYS A 271 -5.57 4.13 1.15
N LYS A 272 -6.48 3.75 0.25
CA LYS A 272 -6.48 4.15 -1.16
C LYS A 272 -7.13 5.53 -1.34
N ILE A 273 -6.89 6.14 -2.50
CA ILE A 273 -7.42 7.45 -2.87
C ILE A 273 -8.57 7.27 -3.86
N TYR A 274 -9.66 8.00 -3.62
CA TYR A 274 -10.86 8.00 -4.46
C TYR A 274 -11.26 9.43 -4.82
N TYR A 275 -11.75 9.60 -6.04
CA TYR A 275 -12.40 10.80 -6.53
C TYR A 275 -13.91 10.66 -6.32
N TYR A 276 -14.50 11.61 -5.60
CA TYR A 276 -15.90 11.59 -5.19
C TYR A 276 -16.69 12.69 -5.89
N LEU A 277 -17.62 12.27 -6.75
CA LEU A 277 -18.48 13.15 -7.52
C LEU A 277 -19.64 13.67 -6.68
N THR A 278 -19.86 14.97 -6.75
CA THR A 278 -20.87 15.70 -5.97
C THR A 278 -22.06 16.13 -6.81
N ASP A 279 -21.94 16.05 -8.13
CA ASP A 279 -22.90 16.53 -9.13
C ASP A 279 -23.74 15.42 -9.78
N GLU A 280 -23.38 14.15 -9.61
CA GLU A 280 -24.10 13.00 -10.21
C GLU A 280 -25.09 12.32 -9.25
N TRP A 281 -25.81 13.07 -8.43
CA TRP A 281 -26.78 12.49 -7.49
C TRP A 281 -28.11 12.10 -8.18
N ASP A 282 -28.47 10.81 -8.14
CA ASP A 282 -29.79 10.32 -8.57
C ASP A 282 -30.77 10.25 -7.40
N GLU A 283 -31.75 11.16 -7.39
CA GLU A 283 -32.83 11.23 -6.40
C GLU A 283 -33.76 10.00 -6.38
N ASN A 284 -33.73 9.18 -7.43
CA ASN A 284 -34.54 7.95 -7.51
C ASN A 284 -33.78 6.70 -7.03
N ALA A 285 -32.46 6.80 -6.84
CA ALA A 285 -31.62 5.71 -6.38
C ALA A 285 -31.49 5.69 -4.84
N SER A 286 -31.03 4.57 -4.29
CA SER A 286 -30.68 4.54 -2.88
C SER A 286 -29.44 5.39 -2.62
N LYS A 287 -29.30 5.82 -1.36
CA LYS A 287 -28.12 6.56 -0.92
C LYS A 287 -26.84 5.74 -1.07
N GLU A 288 -26.90 4.47 -0.70
CA GLU A 288 -25.77 3.56 -0.79
C GLU A 288 -25.33 3.36 -2.24
N TYR A 289 -26.30 3.30 -3.17
CA TYR A 289 -26.02 3.23 -4.60
C TYR A 289 -25.31 4.50 -5.09
N ASN A 290 -25.85 5.68 -4.76
CA ASN A 290 -25.20 6.96 -5.10
C ASN A 290 -23.77 7.04 -4.55
N PHE A 291 -23.56 6.63 -3.29
CA PHE A 291 -22.23 6.62 -2.70
C PHE A 291 -21.27 5.68 -3.44
N GLU A 292 -21.74 4.51 -3.87
CA GLU A 292 -20.91 3.56 -4.61
C GLU A 292 -20.58 4.07 -6.02
N THR A 293 -21.58 4.53 -6.77
CA THR A 293 -21.39 5.01 -8.15
C THR A 293 -20.59 6.30 -8.25
N ASN A 294 -20.70 7.16 -7.24
CA ASN A 294 -20.04 8.45 -7.24
C ASN A 294 -18.62 8.39 -6.65
N THR A 295 -18.17 7.21 -6.19
CA THR A 295 -16.82 7.01 -5.64
C THR A 295 -15.94 6.27 -6.64
N ARG A 296 -15.08 7.00 -7.36
CA ARG A 296 -14.18 6.45 -8.38
C ARG A 296 -12.78 6.21 -7.81
N TYR A 297 -12.22 5.02 -8.02
CA TYR A 297 -10.85 4.72 -7.61
C TYR A 297 -9.85 5.47 -8.49
N ILE A 298 -8.82 6.08 -7.89
CA ILE A 298 -7.83 6.87 -8.66
C ILE A 298 -6.38 6.59 -8.28
N ALA A 299 -6.08 6.15 -7.05
CA ALA A 299 -4.71 5.77 -6.69
C ALA A 299 -4.63 4.76 -5.55
N GLN A 300 -3.64 3.87 -5.61
CA GLN A 300 -3.41 2.83 -4.60
C GLN A 300 -2.93 3.38 -3.26
N SER A 301 -2.35 4.58 -3.23
CA SER A 301 -1.88 5.22 -2.00
C SER A 301 -1.77 6.74 -2.19
N PHE A 302 -1.75 7.48 -1.06
CA PHE A 302 -1.46 8.92 -1.08
C PHE A 302 -0.07 9.23 -1.65
N ASN A 303 0.88 8.32 -1.43
CA ASN A 303 2.23 8.48 -1.93
C ASN A 303 2.31 8.37 -3.47
N TYR A 304 1.57 7.41 -4.04
CA TYR A 304 1.41 7.35 -5.50
C TYR A 304 0.78 8.64 -6.01
N PHE A 305 -0.31 9.08 -5.37
CA PHE A 305 -1.05 10.28 -5.75
C PHE A 305 -0.17 11.54 -5.88
N ILE A 306 0.66 11.83 -4.88
CA ILE A 306 1.49 13.05 -4.89
C ILE A 306 2.74 12.99 -5.80
N ASN A 307 3.04 11.85 -6.42
CA ASN A 307 4.22 11.68 -7.28
C ASN A 307 3.87 11.47 -8.77
N HIS A 308 2.59 11.47 -9.14
CA HIS A 308 2.12 11.24 -10.51
C HIS A 308 1.28 12.41 -11.02
N PHE A 309 1.70 13.64 -10.70
CA PHE A 309 1.18 14.82 -11.38
C PHE A 309 1.89 15.00 -12.71
N ILE A 310 1.17 15.43 -13.73
CA ILE A 310 1.67 15.64 -15.09
C ILE A 310 1.70 17.14 -15.39
N GLU A 311 2.74 17.60 -16.09
CA GLU A 311 2.74 18.96 -16.65
C GLU A 311 1.66 19.05 -17.74
N GLU A 312 0.99 20.21 -17.83
CA GLU A 312 0.08 20.46 -18.94
C GLU A 312 0.92 20.62 -20.20
N GLU A 313 0.84 19.68 -21.15
CA GLU A 313 1.44 19.88 -22.47
C GLU A 313 0.77 21.10 -23.14
N GLU A 314 1.55 22.14 -23.44
CA GLU A 314 1.12 23.35 -24.18
C GLU A 314 0.57 23.03 -25.58
#